data_AF-A0A0A1UZB1-F1
#
_entry.id   AF-A0A0A1UZB1-F1
#
_cell.length_a   1.000
_cell.length_b   1.000
_cell.length_c   1.000
_cell.angle_alpha   90.00
_cell.angle_beta   90.00
_cell.angle_gamma   90.00
#
_symmetry.space_group_name_H-M   'P 1'
#
loop_
_entity.id
_entity.type
_entity.pdbx_description
1 polymer ?
#
loop_
_entity_poly.entity_id
_entity_poly.type
_entity_poly.pdbx_seq_one_letter_code
_entity_poly.pdbx_strand_id
1 'polypeptide(L)' 'QSVDKRTIIENYDLVSLAIDEIVDDGVILETDPTIIVQRVSRAPAQDVPIGRIDLSEQGVNNLAQLGKSKLADWLRQGL' A
#
# COMPACT_ATOMS: atom_id res chain seq x y z
N GLN A 1 -1.69 -29.92 5.09
CA GLN A 1 -2.75 -30.07 4.08
C GLN A 1 -2.12 -30.71 2.86
N SER A 2 -2.69 -31.79 2.33
CA SER A 2 -2.18 -32.41 1.11
C SER A 2 -2.63 -31.56 -0.08
N VAL A 3 -1.75 -31.35 -1.07
CA VAL A 3 -2.14 -30.68 -2.32
C VAL A 3 -2.81 -31.71 -3.21
N ASP A 4 -4.14 -31.66 -3.28
CA ASP A 4 -4.94 -32.49 -4.17
C ASP A 4 -5.89 -31.62 -5.00
N LYS A 5 -6.44 -32.19 -6.08
CA LYS A 5 -7.31 -31.47 -7.01
C LYS A 5 -8.48 -30.80 -6.30
N ARG A 6 -9.03 -31.46 -5.28
CA ARG A 6 -10.14 -30.91 -4.49
C ARG A 6 -9.71 -29.68 -3.70
N THR A 7 -8.60 -29.74 -2.97
CA THR A 7 -8.07 -28.58 -2.24
C THR A 7 -7.77 -27.39 -3.14
N ILE A 8 -7.23 -27.63 -4.35
CA ILE A 8 -6.97 -26.56 -5.32
C ILE A 8 -8.27 -25.89 -5.77
N ILE A 9 -9.31 -26.67 -6.06
CA ILE A 9 -10.60 -26.12 -6.49
C ILE A 9 -11.28 -25.36 -5.35
N GLU A 10 -11.24 -25.90 -4.13
CA GLU A 10 -11.83 -25.25 -2.95
C GLU A 10 -11.14 -23.93 -2.59
N ASN A 11 -9.86 -23.75 -2.97
CA ASN A 11 -9.06 -22.55 -2.71
C ASN A 11 -8.63 -21.85 -4.00
N TYR A 12 -9.41 -21.99 -5.08
CA TYR A 12 -9.01 -21.53 -6.41
C TYR A 12 -8.73 -20.02 -6.46
N ASP A 13 -9.45 -19.21 -5.68
CA ASP A 13 -9.24 -17.77 -5.55
C ASP A 13 -7.78 -17.44 -5.16
N LEU A 14 -7.30 -18.04 -4.07
CA LEU A 14 -5.91 -17.88 -3.61
C LEU A 14 -4.89 -18.41 -4.61
N VAL A 15 -5.20 -19.52 -5.29
CA VAL A 15 -4.31 -20.09 -6.32
C VAL A 15 -4.22 -19.16 -7.53
N SER A 16 -5.34 -18.55 -7.94
CA SER A 16 -5.37 -17.58 -9.04
C SER A 16 -4.58 -16.32 -8.70
N LEU A 17 -4.71 -15.81 -7.47
CA LEU A 17 -3.91 -14.67 -7.00
C LEU A 17 -2.41 -14.99 -6.95
N ALA A 18 -2.05 -16.20 -6.53
CA ALA A 18 -0.64 -16.63 -6.54
C ALA A 18 -0.07 -16.67 -7.95
N ILE A 19 -0.85 -17.06 -8.96
CA ILE A 19 -0.40 -17.05 -10.36
C ILE A 19 -0.18 -15.62 -10.87
N ASP A 20 -1.10 -14.70 -10.57
CA ASP A 20 -1.01 -13.27 -10.92
C ASP A 20 0.25 -12.62 -10.33
N GLU A 21 0.61 -12.96 -9.09
CA GLU A 21 1.82 -12.45 -8.46
C GLU A 21 3.12 -13.05 -9.05
N ILE A 22 3.07 -14.28 -9.55
CA ILE A 22 4.25 -14.94 -10.14
C ILE A 22 4.52 -14.39 -11.55
N VAL A 23 3.47 -14.22 -12.36
CA VAL A 23 3.57 -13.81 -13.76
C VAL A 23 2.54 -12.75 -14.09
N ASP A 24 3.02 -11.61 -14.60
CA ASP A 24 2.19 -10.53 -15.14
C ASP A 24 2.61 -10.23 -16.58
N ASP A 25 1.64 -10.15 -17.50
CA ASP A 25 1.85 -9.91 -18.95
C ASP A 25 2.95 -10.79 -19.60
N GLY A 26 3.16 -12.00 -19.09
CA GLY A 26 4.20 -12.93 -19.57
C GLY A 26 5.60 -12.67 -19.02
N VAL A 27 5.75 -11.74 -18.08
CA VAL A 27 6.98 -11.44 -17.34
C VAL A 27 6.89 -12.06 -15.95
N ILE A 28 7.95 -12.76 -15.54
CA ILE A 28 8.05 -13.28 -14.18
C ILE A 28 8.35 -12.11 -13.24
N LEU A 29 7.48 -11.87 -12.26
CA LEU A 29 7.64 -10.79 -11.29
C LEU A 29 8.31 -11.27 -10.00
N GLU A 30 7.76 -12.32 -9.39
CA GLU A 30 8.21 -12.84 -8.11
C GLU A 30 8.34 -14.36 -8.15
N THR A 31 9.40 -14.88 -7.54
CA THR A 31 9.68 -16.33 -7.51
C THR A 31 9.87 -16.87 -6.11
N ASP A 32 10.06 -16.00 -5.11
CA ASP A 32 10.17 -16.43 -3.72
C ASP A 32 8.76 -16.78 -3.17
N PRO A 33 8.50 -18.05 -2.81
CA PRO A 33 7.20 -18.46 -2.30
C PRO A 33 6.81 -17.74 -1.00
N THR A 34 7.79 -17.32 -0.19
CA THR A 34 7.54 -16.57 1.05
C THR A 34 6.95 -15.20 0.73
N ILE A 35 7.50 -14.55 -0.29
CA ILE A 35 7.08 -13.21 -0.71
C ILE A 35 5.70 -13.29 -1.36
N ILE A 36 5.49 -14.27 -2.25
CA ILE A 36 4.19 -14.49 -2.92
C ILE A 36 3.09 -14.70 -1.87
N VAL A 37 3.29 -15.64 -0.94
CA VAL A 37 2.31 -15.92 0.12
C VAL A 37 2.00 -14.67 0.94
N GLN A 38 3.00 -13.89 1.31
CA GLN A 38 2.79 -12.66 2.08
C GLN A 38 2.02 -11.58 1.33
N ARG A 39 2.11 -11.53 0.00
CA ARG A 39 1.41 -10.53 -0.82
C ARG A 39 -0.04 -10.95 -1.06
N VAL A 40 -0.25 -12.20 -1.47
CA VAL A 40 -1.60 -12.73 -1.78
C VAL A 40 -2.45 -12.99 -0.54
N SER A 41 -1.86 -13.15 0.65
CA SER A 41 -2.59 -13.38 1.90
C SER A 41 -3.08 -12.09 2.57
N ARG A 42 -2.67 -10.92 2.09
CA ARG A 42 -3.11 -9.64 2.68
C ARG A 42 -4.53 -9.37 2.23
N ALA A 43 -5.40 -9.04 3.18
CA ALA A 43 -6.69 -8.45 2.83
C ALA A 43 -6.46 -7.24 1.91
N PRO A 44 -7.39 -6.95 0.97
CA PRO A 44 -7.32 -5.73 0.18
C PRO A 44 -7.01 -4.58 1.13
N ALA A 45 -5.96 -3.81 0.84
CA ALA A 45 -5.64 -2.65 1.64
C ALA A 45 -6.88 -1.76 1.60
N GLN A 46 -7.71 -1.87 2.64
CA GLN A 46 -8.90 -1.07 2.84
C GLN A 46 -8.40 0.35 2.67
N ASP A 47 -8.93 1.02 1.64
CA ASP A 47 -8.49 2.32 1.12
C ASP A 47 -7.49 3.00 2.02
N VAL A 48 -6.27 3.24 1.50
CA VAL A 48 -5.35 4.24 2.08
C VAL A 48 -6.23 5.35 2.63
N PRO A 49 -6.21 5.64 3.95
CA PRO A 49 -7.20 6.53 4.53
C PRO A 49 -6.92 7.94 4.01
N ILE A 50 -7.44 8.26 2.83
CA ILE A 50 -7.53 9.60 2.26
C ILE A 50 -8.43 10.47 3.17
N GLY A 51 -9.11 9.87 4.15
CA GLY A 51 -9.80 10.56 5.23
C GLY A 51 -8.95 11.02 6.42
N ARG A 52 -7.61 10.83 6.44
CA ARG A 52 -6.73 11.28 7.55
C ARG A 52 -5.88 12.51 7.25
N ILE A 53 -6.21 13.28 6.21
CA ILE A 53 -5.95 14.71 6.30
C ILE A 53 -7.08 15.27 7.16
N ASP A 54 -6.80 15.50 8.44
CA ASP A 54 -7.73 16.23 9.31
C ASP A 54 -7.84 17.67 8.78
N LEU A 55 -8.76 17.88 7.84
CA LEU A 55 -9.16 19.19 7.29
C LEU A 55 -10.00 19.97 8.32
N SER A 56 -9.70 19.81 9.61
CA SER A 56 -10.30 20.60 10.69
C SER A 56 -9.68 22.00 10.69
N GLU A 57 -10.40 22.96 11.28
CA GLU A 57 -9.88 24.33 11.49
C GLU A 57 -8.53 24.31 12.24
N GLN A 58 -8.30 23.30 13.09
CA GLN A 58 -7.04 23.12 13.79
C GLN A 58 -5.92 22.62 12.86
N GLY A 59 -6.19 21.66 11.98
CA GLY A 59 -5.24 21.19 10.96
C GLY A 59 -4.83 22.30 9.99
N VAL A 60 -5.80 23.07 9.49
CA VAL A 60 -5.55 24.21 8.59
C VAL A 60 -4.74 25.30 9.28
N ASN A 61 -5.05 25.63 10.54
CA ASN A 61 -4.29 26.62 11.31
C ASN A 61 -2.85 26.18 11.58
N ASN A 62 -2.63 24.90 11.86
CA ASN A 62 -1.29 24.35 12.06
C ASN A 62 -0.47 24.36 10.76
N LEU A 63 -1.08 24.03 9.62
CA LEU A 63 -0.43 24.12 8.31
C LEU A 63 -0.10 25.57 7.92
N ALA A 64 -1.02 26.50 8.18
CA ALA A 64 -0.78 27.92 7.93
C ALA A 64 0.36 28.48 8.79
N GLN A 65 0.45 28.08 10.06
CA GLN A 65 1.57 28.46 10.93
C GLN A 65 2.90 27.86 10.47
N LEU A 66 2.91 26.59 10.06
CA LEU A 66 4.09 25.92 9.50
C LEU A 66 4.55 26.56 8.18
N GLY A 67 3.62 26.98 7.32
CA GLY A 67 3.94 27.70 6.09
C GLY A 67 4.57 29.07 6.37
N LYS A 68 4.00 29.82 7.33
CA LYS A 68 4.53 31.13 7.74
C LYS A 68 5.92 31.03 8.37
N SER A 69 6.15 30.06 9.26
CA SER A 69 7.47 29.88 9.88
C SER A 69 8.54 29.52 8.85
N LYS A 70 8.24 28.58 7.94
CA LYS A 70 9.19 28.20 6.88
C LYS A 70 9.52 29.33 5.91
N LEU A 71 8.53 30.16 5.55
CA LEU A 71 8.77 31.35 4.73
C LEU A 71 9.62 32.40 5.47
N ALA A 72 9.35 32.61 6.76
CA ALA A 72 10.14 33.52 7.58
C ALA A 72 11.59 33.03 7.74
N ASP A 73 11.78 31.72 7.88
CA ASP A 73 13.11 31.10 7.96
C ASP A 73 13.86 31.20 6.63
N TRP A 74 13.17 31.03 5.49
CA TRP A 74 13.75 31.24 4.16
C TRP A 74 14.17 32.69 3.94
N LEU A 75 13.34 33.66 4.35
CA LEU A 75 13.67 35.09 4.28
C LEU A 75 14.84 35.46 5.20
N ARG A 76 14.98 34.79 6.36
CA ARG A 76 16.10 35.01 7.28
C ARG A 76 17.41 34.36 6.81
N GLN A 77 17.34 33.25 6.08
CA GLN A 77 18.52 32.60 5.51
C GLN A 77 18.96 33.21 4.17
N GLY A 78 18.09 33.99 3.52
CA GLY A 78 18.38 34.72 2.27
C GLY A 78 18.93 36.14 2.45
N LEU A 79 19.21 36.56 3.69
CA LEU A 79 20.02 37.75 4.05
C LEU A 79 21.36 37.28 4.63
#